data_AF-A0A1U7RW67-F1
#
_entry.id   AF-A0A1U7RW67-F1
#
_cell.length_a   1.000
_cell.length_b   1.000
_cell.length_c   1.000
_cell.angle_alpha   90.00
_cell.angle_beta   90.00
_cell.angle_gamma   90.00
#
_symmetry.space_group_name_H-M   'P 1'
#
loop_
_entity.id
_entity.type
_entity.pdbx_description
1 polymer ?
#
loop_
_entity_poly.entity_id
_entity_poly.type
_entity_poly.pdbx_seq_one_letter_code
_entity_poly.pdbx_strand_id
1 'polypeptide(L)'
;LLPYLEQFKRIPLWLGEDLRSWEAAKLFARKLNPRSCSLVQPGDQQPGPLEALNRGISLAKVLHSALPASHKSIVSFRQLRDEVFSELANVEQVAGVKWTRFPDLNKFLKGHRKGELTVFTGPTGSGKTTFISEYALDLCMQGVNTLWGSFEISNVRLAKVMLTQFATQRLEEELDQYDEWADRFEDLPLYFMTFHGQQSLKAVIDTMLHAVYMYDIVHVVIDNLQFMMGHEQLSADRLASQDYIVGAFRKFATDNSCHVTLVIHPRKEDDERELQTASIFGSAKASQEADNVLILQDRKLRSGPGKRYLQVSKNRFDGDVGIFPLDFSKTSLTFSGLTKGKAKLKKVKVEKTEELAPEEPAPKAAVPKEPAPKAAVPKEPAPKAAVPKATAPKAKAPKVIAPKGSGFSKEPVPKGSGSSKDP
;
A
#
# COMPACT_ATOMS: atom_id res chain seq x y z
N LEU A 1 13.25 43.61 -8.79
CA LEU A 1 13.92 43.05 -7.59
C LEU A 1 14.90 41.93 -7.94
N LEU A 2 14.46 40.83 -8.59
CA LEU A 2 15.33 39.68 -8.91
C LEU A 2 16.61 40.04 -9.70
N PRO A 3 16.56 40.83 -10.81
CA PRO A 3 17.78 41.19 -11.55
C PRO A 3 18.78 42.02 -10.74
N TYR A 4 18.29 42.76 -9.74
CA TYR A 4 19.14 43.55 -8.84
C TYR A 4 19.84 42.69 -7.80
N LEU A 5 19.26 41.53 -7.44
CA LEU A 5 19.85 40.62 -6.46
C LEU A 5 20.89 39.68 -7.11
N GLU A 6 20.79 39.43 -8.42
CA GLU A 6 21.71 38.54 -9.15
C GLU A 6 23.17 39.03 -9.21
N GLN A 7 23.43 40.32 -9.00
CA GLN A 7 24.80 40.86 -8.93
C GLN A 7 25.58 40.40 -7.68
N PHE A 8 24.88 39.90 -6.65
CA PHE A 8 25.50 39.51 -5.38
C PHE A 8 25.94 38.04 -5.40
N LYS A 9 27.17 37.78 -4.93
CA LYS A 9 27.73 36.42 -4.86
C LYS A 9 27.09 35.54 -3.78
N ARG A 10 26.57 36.15 -2.71
CA ARG A 10 25.92 35.47 -1.59
C ARG A 10 24.65 36.21 -1.19
N ILE A 11 23.53 35.50 -1.15
CA ILE A 11 22.20 36.02 -0.87
C ILE A 11 21.56 35.14 0.22
N PRO A 12 21.72 35.49 1.51
CA PRO A 12 21.01 34.81 2.58
C PRO A 12 19.54 35.26 2.60
N LEU A 13 18.62 34.30 2.46
CA LEU A 13 17.18 34.49 2.54
C LEU A 13 16.69 34.11 3.94
N TRP A 14 16.28 35.12 4.70
CA TRP A 14 15.74 34.99 6.05
C TRP A 14 14.40 35.73 6.11
N LEU A 15 13.33 35.03 5.73
CA LEU A 15 12.02 35.66 5.43
C LEU A 15 11.01 35.62 6.58
N GLY A 16 11.23 34.79 7.61
CA GLY A 16 10.31 34.66 8.74
C GLY A 16 10.48 33.35 9.51
N GLU A 17 9.56 33.10 10.42
CA GLU A 17 9.56 31.97 11.37
C GLU A 17 8.57 30.86 11.01
N ASP A 18 7.69 31.10 10.04
CA ASP A 18 6.66 30.13 9.64
C ASP A 18 7.08 29.29 8.44
N LEU A 19 6.38 28.15 8.27
CA LEU A 19 6.62 27.24 7.16
C LEU A 19 6.40 27.92 5.79
N ARG A 20 5.49 28.90 5.72
CA ARG A 20 5.22 29.69 4.50
C ARG A 20 6.41 30.55 4.12
N SER A 21 7.07 31.19 5.08
CA SER A 21 8.29 31.97 4.83
C SER A 21 9.45 31.09 4.34
N TRP A 22 9.55 29.86 4.87
CA TRP A 22 10.53 28.87 4.39
C TRP A 22 10.27 28.42 2.95
N GLU A 23 9.02 28.15 2.61
CA GLU A 23 8.62 27.83 1.23
C GLU A 23 8.84 29.01 0.28
N ALA A 24 8.51 30.23 0.71
CA ALA A 24 8.79 31.44 -0.03
C ALA A 24 10.29 31.61 -0.28
N ALA A 25 11.15 31.38 0.73
CA ALA A 25 12.60 31.48 0.60
C ALA A 25 13.14 30.47 -0.42
N LYS A 26 12.62 29.24 -0.41
CA LYS A 26 12.94 28.23 -1.44
C LYS A 26 12.48 28.66 -2.84
N LEU A 27 11.29 29.24 -2.98
CA LEU A 27 10.78 29.76 -4.24
C LEU A 27 11.63 30.92 -4.78
N PHE A 28 12.04 31.85 -3.92
CA PHE A 28 12.96 32.94 -4.28
C PHE A 28 14.33 32.41 -4.69
N ALA A 29 14.90 31.45 -3.96
CA ALA A 29 16.17 30.84 -4.30
C ALA A 29 16.14 30.05 -5.62
N ARG A 30 14.98 29.54 -6.04
CA ARG A 30 14.79 28.92 -7.38
C ARG A 30 14.73 29.94 -8.50
N LYS A 31 14.14 31.11 -8.24
CA LYS A 31 14.05 32.22 -9.21
C LYS A 31 15.38 32.99 -9.33
N LEU A 32 16.16 33.01 -8.25
CA LEU A 32 17.56 33.44 -8.23
C LEU A 32 18.47 32.27 -8.59
N ASN A 33 19.77 32.51 -8.75
CA ASN A 33 20.75 31.44 -8.90
C ASN A 33 20.91 30.68 -7.56
N PRO A 34 20.51 29.39 -7.45
CA PRO A 34 20.53 28.65 -6.19
C PRO A 34 21.94 28.56 -5.57
N ARG A 35 22.99 28.55 -6.40
CA ARG A 35 24.39 28.49 -5.94
C ARG A 35 24.83 29.73 -5.16
N SER A 36 24.16 30.85 -5.40
CA SER A 36 24.42 32.12 -4.70
C SER A 36 23.52 32.30 -3.48
N CYS A 37 22.50 31.46 -3.29
CA CYS A 37 21.51 31.62 -2.23
C CYS A 37 21.82 30.73 -1.02
N SER A 38 21.52 31.23 0.17
CA SER A 38 21.50 30.44 1.41
C SER A 38 20.17 30.72 2.11
N LEU A 39 19.62 29.73 2.80
CA LEU A 39 18.30 29.74 3.42
C LEU A 39 18.49 29.58 4.93
N VAL A 40 17.91 30.49 5.71
CA VAL A 40 17.82 30.34 7.17
C VAL A 40 16.61 29.47 7.49
N GLN A 41 16.83 28.35 8.17
CA GLN A 41 15.76 27.42 8.51
C GLN A 41 14.99 27.96 9.73
N PRO A 42 13.65 28.07 9.68
CA PRO A 42 12.88 28.47 10.85
C PRO A 42 12.94 27.38 11.93
N GLY A 43 13.09 27.80 13.18
CA GLY A 43 13.03 26.93 14.36
C GLY A 43 13.27 27.70 15.64
N ASP A 44 13.10 27.04 16.79
CA ASP A 44 13.17 27.69 18.11
C ASP A 44 14.53 28.36 18.39
N GLN A 45 15.61 27.84 17.80
CA GLN A 45 16.96 28.40 17.89
C GLN A 45 17.28 29.45 16.81
N GLN A 46 16.42 29.60 15.80
CA GLN A 46 16.57 30.52 14.67
C GLN A 46 15.22 31.20 14.34
N PRO A 47 14.72 32.09 15.23
CA PRO A 47 13.45 32.80 15.02
C PRO A 47 13.54 33.84 13.90
N GLY A 48 12.45 34.54 13.60
CA GLY A 48 12.44 35.62 12.60
C GLY A 48 13.47 36.72 12.91
N PRO A 49 13.94 37.50 11.91
CA PRO A 49 15.03 38.47 12.10
C PRO A 49 14.80 39.47 13.24
N LEU A 50 13.56 39.99 13.34
CA LEU A 50 13.17 40.94 14.38
C LEU A 50 13.16 40.28 15.76
N GLU A 51 12.65 39.06 15.86
CA GLU A 51 12.60 38.34 17.13
C GLU A 51 13.99 37.88 17.58
N ALA A 52 14.85 37.45 16.64
CA ALA A 52 16.24 37.12 16.94
C ALA A 52 16.99 38.33 17.52
N LEU A 53 16.75 39.53 16.98
CA LEU A 53 17.30 40.77 17.51
C LEU A 53 16.76 41.06 18.93
N ASN A 54 15.45 40.95 19.13
CA ASN A 54 14.81 41.20 20.42
C ASN A 54 15.26 40.22 21.52
N ARG A 55 15.55 38.97 21.14
CA ARG A 55 16.07 37.92 22.05
C ARG A 55 17.59 38.00 22.26
N GLY A 56 18.29 38.96 21.66
CA GLY A 56 19.74 39.12 21.78
C GLY A 56 20.56 38.02 21.09
N ILE A 57 19.96 37.29 20.14
CA ILE A 57 20.63 36.25 19.37
C ILE A 57 21.58 36.91 18.36
N SER A 58 22.81 36.41 18.25
CA SER A 58 23.77 36.93 17.27
C SER A 58 23.31 36.67 15.83
N LEU A 59 22.85 37.72 15.14
CA LEU A 59 22.41 37.66 13.74
C LEU A 59 23.51 37.12 12.82
N ALA A 60 24.77 37.50 13.08
CA ALA A 60 25.92 37.01 12.33
C ALA A 60 26.07 35.50 12.46
N LYS A 61 25.86 34.92 13.65
CA LYS A 61 25.90 33.47 13.86
C LYS A 61 24.80 32.75 13.08
N VAL A 62 23.59 33.31 13.07
CA VAL A 62 22.45 32.77 12.32
C VAL A 62 22.74 32.78 10.81
N LEU A 63 23.22 33.89 10.27
CA LEU A 63 23.57 34.01 8.86
C LEU A 63 24.71 33.07 8.44
N HIS A 64 25.72 32.86 9.29
CA HIS A 64 26.79 31.88 9.03
C HIS A 64 26.30 30.43 9.09
N SER A 65 25.22 30.17 9.82
CA SER A 65 24.61 28.84 9.92
C SER A 65 23.57 28.55 8.82
N ALA A 66 23.26 29.52 7.97
CA ALA A 66 22.30 29.39 6.88
C ALA A 66 22.69 28.24 5.93
N LEU A 67 21.70 27.44 5.52
CA LEU A 67 21.91 26.29 4.65
C LEU A 67 21.99 26.74 3.19
N PRO A 68 22.93 26.25 2.37
CA PRO A 68 22.92 26.54 0.94
C PRO A 68 21.57 26.19 0.32
N ALA A 69 21.05 27.03 -0.58
CA ALA A 69 19.82 26.71 -1.30
C ALA A 69 20.09 25.52 -2.22
N SER A 70 19.70 24.33 -1.78
CA SER A 70 19.93 23.10 -2.53
C SER A 70 18.94 22.97 -3.68
N HIS A 71 19.37 22.30 -4.74
CA HIS A 71 18.51 21.96 -5.87
C HIS A 71 17.42 20.98 -5.40
N LYS A 72 16.19 21.06 -5.95
CA LYS A 72 15.06 20.18 -5.55
C LYS A 72 15.40 18.69 -5.66
N SER A 73 16.28 18.35 -6.61
CA SER A 73 16.70 16.97 -6.87
C SER A 73 18.02 16.58 -6.22
N ILE A 74 18.63 17.44 -5.39
CA ILE A 74 19.94 17.19 -4.77
C ILE A 74 19.85 17.47 -3.27
N VAL A 75 20.14 16.45 -2.47
CA VAL A 75 20.19 16.51 -1.01
C VAL A 75 21.59 16.13 -0.54
N SER A 76 22.04 16.73 0.56
CA SER A 76 23.32 16.41 1.19
C SER A 76 23.13 15.46 2.38
N PHE A 77 24.14 14.66 2.74
CA PHE A 77 24.07 13.80 3.92
C PHE A 77 23.75 14.58 5.20
N ARG A 78 24.21 15.85 5.30
CA ARG A 78 23.86 16.73 6.44
C ARG A 78 22.34 16.93 6.59
N GLN A 79 21.60 16.97 5.48
CA GLN A 79 20.13 17.10 5.49
C GLN A 79 19.43 15.77 5.78
N LEU A 80 20.05 14.63 5.44
CA LEU A 80 19.53 13.29 5.68
C LEU A 80 19.91 12.72 7.05
N ARG A 81 20.85 13.34 7.76
CA ARG A 81 21.51 12.77 8.93
C ARG A 81 20.53 12.32 10.02
N ASP A 82 19.54 13.14 10.32
CA ASP A 82 18.57 12.86 11.40
C ASP A 82 17.56 11.78 10.97
N GLU A 83 17.19 11.75 9.68
CA GLU A 83 16.34 10.71 9.09
C GLU A 83 17.07 9.36 9.08
N VAL A 84 18.32 9.32 8.63
CA VAL A 84 19.18 8.13 8.67
C VAL A 84 19.37 7.64 10.11
N PHE A 85 19.62 8.53 11.06
CA PHE A 85 19.71 8.15 12.47
C PHE A 85 18.39 7.56 12.98
N SER A 86 17.26 8.13 12.60
CA SER A 86 15.93 7.65 12.98
C SER A 86 15.65 6.26 12.41
N GLU A 87 16.03 5.99 11.17
CA GLU A 87 15.90 4.66 10.56
C GLU A 87 16.78 3.62 11.27
N LEU A 88 18.04 3.97 11.57
CA LEU A 88 18.98 3.09 12.27
C LEU A 88 18.55 2.82 13.72
N ALA A 89 17.93 3.80 14.39
CA ALA A 89 17.44 3.64 15.75
C ALA A 89 16.15 2.80 15.82
N ASN A 90 15.29 2.87 14.80
CA ASN A 90 13.97 2.25 14.78
C ASN A 90 13.86 1.11 13.75
N VAL A 91 14.83 0.18 13.78
CA VAL A 91 14.93 -0.94 12.81
C VAL A 91 13.62 -1.72 12.66
N GLU A 92 12.89 -1.94 13.76
CA GLU A 92 11.63 -2.68 13.72
C GLU A 92 10.50 -1.91 13.02
N GLN A 93 10.44 -0.58 13.16
CA GLN A 93 9.45 0.23 12.45
C GLN A 93 9.78 0.29 10.95
N VAL A 94 11.07 0.40 10.61
CA VAL A 94 11.55 0.39 9.22
C VAL A 94 11.25 -0.94 8.53
N ALA A 95 11.29 -2.06 9.27
CA ALA A 95 10.97 -3.39 8.72
C ALA A 95 9.54 -3.52 8.20
N GLY A 96 8.61 -2.66 8.63
CA GLY A 96 7.21 -2.65 8.21
C GLY A 96 6.35 -3.66 8.98
N VAL A 97 5.15 -3.94 8.46
CA VAL A 97 4.17 -4.81 9.13
C VAL A 97 4.50 -6.29 8.87
N LYS A 98 4.75 -7.06 9.92
CA LYS A 98 5.08 -8.49 9.81
C LYS A 98 3.83 -9.31 9.50
N TRP A 99 3.95 -10.32 8.64
CA TRP A 99 2.87 -11.28 8.41
C TRP A 99 2.72 -12.22 9.61
N THR A 100 1.53 -12.33 10.18
CA THR A 100 1.28 -13.28 11.29
C THR A 100 1.04 -14.69 10.76
N ARG A 101 0.34 -14.79 9.64
CA ARG A 101 0.02 -16.06 8.98
C ARG A 101 1.19 -16.66 8.20
N PHE A 102 2.19 -15.84 7.83
CA PHE A 102 3.36 -16.26 7.06
C PHE A 102 4.68 -15.87 7.75
N PRO A 103 5.04 -16.48 8.90
CA PRO A 103 6.24 -16.12 9.65
C PRO A 103 7.54 -16.35 8.86
N ASP A 104 7.57 -17.35 7.97
CA ASP A 104 8.72 -17.60 7.09
C ASP A 104 8.93 -16.46 6.07
N LEU A 105 7.86 -15.78 5.66
CA LEU A 105 7.97 -14.62 4.77
C LEU A 105 8.67 -13.45 5.48
N ASN A 106 8.47 -13.28 6.79
CA ASN A 106 9.18 -12.28 7.59
C ASN A 106 10.68 -12.55 7.67
N LYS A 107 11.13 -13.80 7.57
CA LYS A 107 12.58 -14.10 7.61
C LYS A 107 13.28 -13.48 6.41
N PHE A 108 12.65 -13.58 5.25
CA PHE A 108 13.19 -13.06 3.99
C PHE A 108 12.88 -11.59 3.80
N LEU A 109 11.62 -11.17 3.89
CA LEU A 109 11.20 -9.79 3.60
C LEU A 109 11.30 -8.85 4.79
N LYS A 110 11.48 -9.35 6.02
CA LYS A 110 11.39 -8.61 7.32
C LYS A 110 9.99 -8.10 7.67
N GLY A 111 9.24 -7.59 6.69
CA GLY A 111 7.87 -7.12 6.82
C GLY A 111 7.38 -6.42 5.56
N HIS A 112 6.11 -6.02 5.58
CA HIS A 112 5.43 -5.27 4.53
C HIS A 112 5.67 -3.77 4.70
N ARG A 113 6.44 -3.18 3.78
CA ARG A 113 6.82 -1.75 3.85
C ARG A 113 6.03 -0.90 2.87
N LYS A 114 5.68 0.30 3.33
CA LYS A 114 5.09 1.34 2.48
C LYS A 114 6.09 1.75 1.39
N GLY A 115 5.56 2.18 0.24
CA GLY A 115 6.39 2.67 -0.86
C GLY A 115 7.12 1.61 -1.68
N GLU A 116 6.90 0.33 -1.41
CA GLU A 116 7.47 -0.78 -2.17
C GLU A 116 6.52 -1.31 -3.26
N LEU A 117 7.11 -1.89 -4.30
CA LEU A 117 6.41 -2.65 -5.34
C LEU A 117 6.79 -4.13 -5.20
N THR A 118 5.83 -4.98 -4.87
CA THR A 118 5.97 -6.43 -4.87
C THR A 118 5.36 -6.99 -6.15
N VAL A 119 6.15 -7.71 -6.95
CA VAL A 119 5.64 -8.49 -8.08
C VAL A 119 5.43 -9.93 -7.63
N PHE A 120 4.23 -10.43 -7.85
CA PHE A 120 3.85 -11.80 -7.54
C PHE A 120 3.49 -12.57 -8.81
N THR A 121 4.09 -13.75 -9.00
CA THR A 121 3.85 -14.59 -10.18
C THR A 121 3.71 -16.06 -9.80
N GLY A 122 3.22 -16.87 -10.73
CA GLY A 122 3.01 -18.30 -10.54
C GLY A 122 2.17 -18.92 -11.66
N PRO A 123 2.24 -20.25 -11.85
CA PRO A 123 1.54 -20.93 -12.94
C PRO A 123 0.02 -20.70 -12.91
N THR A 124 -0.64 -20.90 -14.04
CA THR A 124 -2.11 -20.86 -14.09
C THR A 124 -2.69 -21.97 -13.20
N GLY A 125 -3.67 -21.62 -12.35
CA GLY A 125 -4.28 -22.58 -11.43
C GLY A 125 -3.45 -22.94 -10.19
N SER A 126 -2.28 -22.32 -9.96
CA SER A 126 -1.46 -22.58 -8.76
C SER A 126 -2.07 -22.02 -7.46
N GLY A 127 -3.09 -21.16 -7.57
CA GLY A 127 -3.75 -20.51 -6.44
C GLY A 127 -3.25 -19.10 -6.13
N LYS A 128 -2.75 -18.36 -7.14
CA LYS A 128 -2.22 -17.00 -6.97
C LYS A 128 -3.13 -16.04 -6.22
N THR A 129 -4.34 -15.83 -6.74
CA THR A 129 -5.36 -14.97 -6.12
C THR A 129 -5.72 -15.46 -4.73
N THR A 130 -5.78 -16.78 -4.52
CA THR A 130 -6.04 -17.40 -3.21
C THR A 130 -4.91 -17.12 -2.20
N PHE A 131 -3.65 -17.14 -2.63
CA PHE A 131 -2.52 -16.81 -1.76
C PHE A 131 -2.48 -15.32 -1.44
N ILE A 132 -2.60 -14.46 -2.46
CA ILE A 132 -2.56 -13.01 -2.27
C ILE A 132 -3.76 -12.52 -1.44
N SER A 133 -4.91 -13.21 -1.50
CA SER A 133 -6.08 -12.85 -0.68
C SER A 133 -5.81 -13.09 0.79
N GLU A 134 -5.22 -14.23 1.14
CA GLU A 134 -4.82 -14.50 2.52
C GLU A 134 -3.68 -13.59 2.99
N TYR A 135 -2.68 -13.37 2.13
CA TYR A 135 -1.56 -12.45 2.38
C TYR A 135 -2.03 -11.04 2.70
N ALA A 136 -2.99 -10.51 1.93
CA ALA A 136 -3.53 -9.18 2.16
C ALA A 136 -4.49 -9.15 3.35
N LEU A 137 -5.28 -10.21 3.53
CA LEU A 137 -6.19 -10.34 4.68
C LEU A 137 -5.42 -10.34 6.00
N ASP A 138 -4.29 -11.04 6.09
CA ASP A 138 -3.41 -11.04 7.26
C ASP A 138 -2.92 -9.61 7.61
N LEU A 139 -2.68 -8.77 6.60
CA LEU A 139 -2.34 -7.36 6.80
C LEU A 139 -3.57 -6.54 7.21
N CYS A 140 -4.73 -6.77 6.60
CA CYS A 140 -5.99 -6.09 6.96
C CYS A 140 -6.38 -6.37 8.42
N MET A 141 -6.23 -7.60 8.88
CA MET A 141 -6.48 -8.02 10.27
C MET A 141 -5.57 -7.28 11.27
N GLN A 142 -4.44 -6.75 10.81
CA GLN A 142 -3.50 -5.94 11.60
C GLN A 142 -3.74 -4.42 11.43
N GLY A 143 -4.81 -4.02 10.74
CA GLY A 143 -5.17 -2.61 10.54
C GLY A 143 -4.53 -1.96 9.31
N VAL A 144 -3.97 -2.74 8.36
CA VAL A 144 -3.42 -2.16 7.12
C VAL A 144 -4.55 -1.89 6.12
N ASN A 145 -4.87 -0.60 5.92
CA ASN A 145 -5.85 -0.14 4.94
C ASN A 145 -5.49 -0.61 3.53
N THR A 146 -6.27 -1.54 3.00
CA THR A 146 -5.97 -2.26 1.76
C THR A 146 -7.05 -2.04 0.72
N LEU A 147 -6.65 -1.72 -0.50
CA LEU A 147 -7.51 -1.61 -1.67
C LEU A 147 -7.23 -2.74 -2.65
N TRP A 148 -8.27 -3.42 -3.11
CA TRP A 148 -8.17 -4.51 -4.06
C TRP A 148 -8.72 -4.15 -5.44
N GLY A 149 -7.87 -4.19 -6.46
CA GLY A 149 -8.24 -4.13 -7.87
C GLY A 149 -8.31 -5.52 -8.48
N SER A 150 -9.51 -6.12 -8.53
CA SER A 150 -9.73 -7.47 -9.05
C SER A 150 -10.22 -7.41 -10.50
N PHE A 151 -9.33 -7.62 -11.46
CA PHE A 151 -9.62 -7.54 -12.89
C PHE A 151 -9.98 -8.89 -13.51
N GLU A 152 -9.62 -10.00 -12.87
CA GLU A 152 -9.91 -11.37 -13.34
C GLU A 152 -11.19 -11.97 -12.73
N ILE A 153 -11.45 -11.74 -11.43
CA ILE A 153 -12.61 -12.30 -10.73
C ILE A 153 -13.52 -11.19 -10.17
N SER A 154 -14.81 -11.49 -10.01
CA SER A 154 -15.75 -10.53 -9.40
C SER A 154 -15.49 -10.33 -7.91
N ASN A 155 -15.77 -9.12 -7.41
CA ASN A 155 -15.60 -8.77 -5.99
C ASN A 155 -16.37 -9.70 -5.06
N VAL A 156 -17.58 -10.12 -5.43
CA VAL A 156 -18.38 -11.08 -4.64
C VAL A 156 -17.66 -12.41 -4.48
N ARG A 157 -17.03 -12.93 -5.55
CA ARG A 157 -16.29 -14.20 -5.50
C ARG A 157 -15.01 -14.06 -4.68
N LEU A 158 -14.29 -12.95 -4.84
CA LEU A 158 -13.10 -12.65 -4.05
C LEU A 158 -13.44 -12.52 -2.55
N ALA A 159 -14.44 -11.71 -2.21
CA ALA A 159 -14.89 -11.51 -0.83
C ALA A 159 -15.33 -12.82 -0.19
N LYS A 160 -16.02 -13.70 -0.92
CA LYS A 160 -16.35 -15.05 -0.44
C LYS A 160 -15.11 -15.88 -0.09
N VAL A 161 -14.07 -15.84 -0.92
CA VAL A 161 -12.79 -16.53 -0.62
C VAL A 161 -12.14 -15.93 0.61
N MET A 162 -12.02 -14.60 0.70
CA MET A 162 -11.43 -13.91 1.85
C MET A 162 -12.21 -14.17 3.13
N LEU A 163 -13.54 -14.17 3.09
CA LEU A 163 -14.40 -14.48 4.23
C LEU A 163 -14.19 -15.94 4.71
N THR A 164 -14.06 -16.88 3.78
CA THR A 164 -13.74 -18.29 4.11
C THR A 164 -12.37 -18.40 4.78
N GLN A 165 -11.38 -17.65 4.28
CA GLN A 165 -10.03 -17.59 4.86
C GLN A 165 -9.99 -16.88 6.22
N PHE A 166 -10.86 -15.89 6.43
CA PHE A 166 -11.01 -15.14 7.66
C PHE A 166 -11.64 -15.99 8.75
N ALA A 167 -12.77 -16.63 8.44
CA ALA A 167 -13.47 -17.54 9.33
C ALA A 167 -12.72 -18.87 9.54
N THR A 168 -11.76 -19.19 8.67
CA THR A 168 -11.00 -20.46 8.66
C THR A 168 -11.88 -21.72 8.53
N GLN A 169 -13.09 -21.56 7.99
CA GLN A 169 -14.08 -22.61 7.82
C GLN A 169 -14.99 -22.32 6.62
N ARG A 170 -15.70 -23.35 6.12
CA ARG A 170 -16.65 -23.19 5.01
C ARG A 170 -18.01 -22.76 5.52
N LEU A 171 -18.31 -21.46 5.40
CA LEU A 171 -19.62 -20.92 5.78
C LEU A 171 -20.78 -21.47 4.93
N GLU A 172 -20.50 -22.05 3.77
CA GLU A 172 -21.51 -22.74 2.94
C GLU A 172 -22.13 -23.94 3.66
N GLU A 173 -21.37 -24.57 4.56
CA GLU A 173 -21.78 -25.74 5.33
C GLU A 173 -22.40 -25.33 6.69
N GLU A 174 -22.17 -24.09 7.13
CA GLU A 174 -22.60 -23.54 8.43
C GLU A 174 -23.14 -22.10 8.27
N LEU A 175 -24.19 -21.95 7.46
CA LEU A 175 -24.77 -20.63 7.12
C LEU A 175 -25.30 -19.87 8.33
N ASP A 176 -25.64 -20.55 9.42
CA ASP A 176 -26.12 -19.92 10.66
C ASP A 176 -25.06 -18.99 11.30
N GLN A 177 -23.78 -19.19 11.00
CA GLN A 177 -22.68 -18.34 11.47
C GLN A 177 -22.31 -17.23 10.47
N TYR A 178 -22.98 -17.14 9.32
CA TYR A 178 -22.63 -16.20 8.27
C TYR A 178 -22.66 -14.76 8.77
N ASP A 179 -23.76 -14.34 9.41
CA ASP A 179 -23.94 -12.95 9.85
C ASP A 179 -22.86 -12.56 10.87
N GLU A 180 -22.53 -13.42 11.83
CA GLU A 180 -21.46 -13.17 12.81
C GLU A 180 -20.09 -12.94 12.14
N TRP A 181 -19.73 -13.79 11.18
CA TRP A 181 -18.46 -13.67 10.47
C TRP A 181 -18.46 -12.50 9.48
N ALA A 182 -19.60 -12.19 8.86
CA ALA A 182 -19.77 -11.08 7.96
C ALA A 182 -19.60 -9.74 8.69
N ASP A 183 -20.24 -9.56 9.85
CA ASP A 183 -20.11 -8.36 10.68
C ASP A 183 -18.64 -8.10 11.06
N ARG A 184 -17.93 -9.15 11.53
CA ARG A 184 -16.49 -9.04 11.85
C ARG A 184 -15.62 -8.77 10.62
N PHE A 185 -16.02 -9.26 9.45
CA PHE A 185 -15.30 -9.03 8.21
C PHE A 185 -15.52 -7.61 7.68
N GLU A 186 -16.69 -7.03 7.91
CA GLU A 186 -17.03 -5.64 7.58
C GLU A 186 -16.18 -4.63 8.35
N ASP A 187 -15.79 -4.96 9.59
CA ASP A 187 -14.90 -4.13 10.41
C ASP A 187 -13.46 -4.02 9.85
N LEU A 188 -13.06 -4.86 8.90
CA LEU A 188 -11.72 -4.83 8.32
C LEU A 188 -11.55 -3.60 7.41
N PRO A 189 -10.37 -2.94 7.40
CA PRO A 189 -10.10 -1.80 6.53
C PRO A 189 -9.78 -2.26 5.09
N LEU A 190 -10.73 -2.97 4.48
CA LEU A 190 -10.61 -3.61 3.17
C LEU A 190 -11.62 -2.99 2.19
N TYR A 191 -11.09 -2.51 1.06
CA TYR A 191 -11.86 -1.83 0.03
C TYR A 191 -11.65 -2.51 -1.32
N PHE A 192 -12.65 -2.42 -2.21
CA PHE A 192 -12.58 -3.03 -3.53
C PHE A 192 -12.80 -1.98 -4.62
N MET A 193 -11.98 -1.99 -5.67
CA MET A 193 -12.29 -1.28 -6.90
C MET A 193 -13.46 -1.97 -7.60
N THR A 194 -14.32 -1.20 -8.25
CA THR A 194 -15.47 -1.73 -9.00
C THR A 194 -15.12 -2.11 -10.44
N PHE A 195 -13.83 -2.20 -10.75
CA PHE A 195 -13.34 -2.55 -12.08
C PHE A 195 -13.48 -4.04 -12.35
N HIS A 196 -13.74 -4.38 -13.61
CA HIS A 196 -13.72 -5.75 -14.11
C HIS A 196 -13.20 -5.74 -15.55
N GLY A 197 -12.32 -6.69 -15.89
CA GLY A 197 -11.72 -6.78 -17.22
C GLY A 197 -10.81 -5.60 -17.56
N GLN A 198 -10.85 -5.18 -18.83
CA GLN A 198 -9.94 -4.17 -19.36
C GLN A 198 -10.24 -2.78 -18.80
N GLN A 199 -9.22 -2.07 -18.35
CA GLN A 199 -9.34 -0.71 -17.82
C GLN A 199 -8.17 0.16 -18.24
N SER A 200 -8.44 1.46 -18.43
CA SER A 200 -7.36 2.41 -18.72
C SER A 200 -6.50 2.62 -17.48
N LEU A 201 -5.17 2.66 -17.66
CA LEU A 201 -4.22 2.93 -16.57
C LEU A 201 -4.57 4.21 -15.81
N LYS A 202 -4.97 5.26 -16.54
CA LYS A 202 -5.34 6.55 -15.94
C LYS A 202 -6.50 6.39 -14.95
N ALA A 203 -7.58 5.72 -15.33
CA ALA A 203 -8.72 5.50 -14.44
C ALA A 203 -8.32 4.69 -13.19
N VAL A 204 -7.45 3.70 -13.35
CA VAL A 204 -6.94 2.90 -12.23
C VAL A 204 -6.11 3.76 -11.27
N ILE A 205 -5.13 4.52 -11.79
CA ILE A 205 -4.30 5.41 -10.97
C ILE A 205 -5.13 6.51 -10.29
N ASP A 206 -6.07 7.15 -11.00
CA ASP A 206 -6.94 8.18 -10.44
C ASP A 206 -7.80 7.60 -9.29
N THR A 207 -8.29 6.37 -9.44
CA THR A 207 -9.02 5.66 -8.38
C THR A 207 -8.13 5.33 -7.19
N MET A 208 -6.89 4.88 -7.44
CA MET A 208 -5.92 4.63 -6.37
C MET A 208 -5.59 5.92 -5.61
N LEU A 209 -5.34 7.03 -6.30
CA LEU A 209 -5.07 8.34 -5.68
C LEU A 209 -6.25 8.81 -4.83
N HIS A 210 -7.46 8.70 -5.35
CA HIS A 210 -8.67 9.02 -4.59
C HIS A 210 -8.80 8.15 -3.34
N ALA A 211 -8.49 6.86 -3.44
CA ALA A 211 -8.60 5.95 -2.31
C ALA A 211 -7.52 6.21 -1.23
N VAL A 212 -6.29 6.50 -1.63
CA VAL A 212 -5.23 6.95 -0.70
C VAL A 212 -5.67 8.22 0.03
N TYR A 213 -6.24 9.19 -0.68
CA TYR A 213 -6.68 10.45 -0.09
C TYR A 213 -7.90 10.32 0.85
N MET A 214 -8.90 9.53 0.46
CA MET A 214 -10.18 9.44 1.20
C MET A 214 -10.22 8.37 2.29
N TYR A 215 -9.51 7.25 2.09
CA TYR A 215 -9.60 6.07 2.96
C TYR A 215 -8.24 5.69 3.57
N ASP A 216 -7.23 6.56 3.44
CA ASP A 216 -5.87 6.35 3.94
C ASP A 216 -5.28 5.00 3.51
N ILE A 217 -5.57 4.58 2.26
CA ILE A 217 -5.05 3.34 1.72
C ILE A 217 -3.52 3.38 1.70
N VAL A 218 -2.90 2.32 2.24
CA VAL A 218 -1.44 2.17 2.31
C VAL A 218 -0.96 0.88 1.64
N HIS A 219 -1.88 0.03 1.19
CA HIS A 219 -1.61 -1.17 0.42
C HIS A 219 -2.63 -1.31 -0.73
N VAL A 220 -2.15 -1.50 -1.95
CA VAL A 220 -2.98 -1.76 -3.13
C VAL A 220 -2.59 -3.10 -3.75
N VAL A 221 -3.58 -3.98 -3.96
CA VAL A 221 -3.40 -5.22 -4.71
C VAL A 221 -4.00 -5.07 -6.11
N ILE A 222 -3.23 -5.40 -7.15
CA ILE A 222 -3.68 -5.40 -8.55
C ILE A 222 -3.61 -6.83 -9.07
N ASP A 223 -4.76 -7.49 -9.20
CA ASP A 223 -4.89 -8.89 -9.61
C ASP A 223 -5.83 -9.05 -10.82
N ASN A 224 -5.36 -9.24 -12.05
CA ASN A 224 -3.96 -9.28 -12.49
C ASN A 224 -3.70 -8.23 -13.59
N LEU A 225 -2.41 -7.97 -13.85
CA LEU A 225 -1.96 -6.99 -14.82
C LEU A 225 -2.46 -7.28 -16.24
N GLN A 226 -2.46 -8.54 -16.66
CA GLN A 226 -2.82 -8.93 -18.03
C GLN A 226 -4.28 -8.65 -18.36
N PHE A 227 -5.21 -8.86 -17.42
CA PHE A 227 -6.63 -8.61 -17.62
C PHE A 227 -6.93 -7.10 -17.65
N MET A 228 -6.23 -6.31 -16.84
CA MET A 228 -6.33 -4.85 -16.88
C MET A 228 -5.94 -4.29 -18.25
N MET A 229 -4.86 -4.81 -18.85
CA MET A 229 -4.34 -4.37 -20.15
C MET A 229 -5.19 -4.79 -21.35
N GLY A 230 -5.86 -5.93 -21.26
CA GLY A 230 -6.63 -6.48 -22.37
C GLY A 230 -5.85 -7.25 -23.43
N HIS A 231 -6.59 -7.69 -24.45
CA HIS A 231 -6.13 -8.66 -25.46
C HIS A 231 -5.86 -8.06 -26.86
N GLU A 232 -6.09 -6.76 -27.09
CA GLU A 232 -6.23 -6.22 -28.46
C GLU A 232 -4.98 -5.63 -29.14
N GLN A 233 -3.78 -5.67 -28.55
CA GLN A 233 -2.59 -5.06 -29.16
C GLN A 233 -1.55 -6.05 -29.71
N LEU A 234 -0.95 -5.67 -30.84
CA LEU A 234 0.23 -6.30 -31.44
C LEU A 234 1.33 -6.50 -30.38
N SER A 235 2.06 -7.61 -30.46
CA SER A 235 2.92 -8.13 -29.38
C SER A 235 4.00 -7.15 -28.89
N ALA A 236 4.53 -6.27 -29.75
CA ALA A 236 5.55 -5.30 -29.39
C ALA A 236 4.99 -4.14 -28.55
N ASP A 237 3.86 -3.56 -28.95
CA ASP A 237 3.20 -2.46 -28.22
C ASP A 237 2.70 -2.92 -26.85
N ARG A 238 2.33 -4.20 -26.73
CA ARG A 238 1.93 -4.79 -25.46
C ARG A 238 3.07 -4.80 -24.44
N LEU A 239 4.30 -5.16 -24.84
CA LEU A 239 5.44 -5.17 -23.93
C LEU A 239 5.79 -3.75 -23.46
N ALA A 240 5.82 -2.78 -24.38
CA ALA A 240 6.07 -1.38 -24.05
C ALA A 240 4.98 -0.81 -23.13
N SER A 241 3.71 -1.14 -23.40
CA SER A 241 2.58 -0.75 -22.56
C SER A 241 2.66 -1.36 -21.16
N GLN A 242 3.07 -2.63 -21.05
CA GLN A 242 3.27 -3.27 -19.76
C GLN A 242 4.38 -2.57 -18.97
N ASP A 243 5.50 -2.25 -19.61
CA ASP A 243 6.63 -1.56 -18.98
C ASP A 243 6.24 -0.16 -18.49
N TYR A 244 5.43 0.56 -19.26
CA TYR A 244 4.89 1.85 -18.87
C TYR A 244 3.97 1.74 -17.64
N ILE A 245 3.09 0.74 -17.62
CA ILE A 245 2.18 0.48 -16.49
C ILE A 245 2.96 0.12 -15.22
N VAL A 246 3.93 -0.79 -15.31
CA VAL A 246 4.80 -1.16 -14.18
C VAL A 246 5.53 0.07 -13.65
N GLY A 247 6.09 0.90 -14.53
CA GLY A 247 6.75 2.14 -14.14
C GLY A 247 5.81 3.12 -13.44
N ALA A 248 4.56 3.24 -13.90
CA ALA A 248 3.54 4.06 -13.27
C ALA A 248 3.16 3.55 -11.87
N PHE A 249 3.01 2.24 -11.68
CA PHE A 249 2.74 1.65 -10.36
C PHE A 249 3.93 1.79 -9.41
N ARG A 250 5.18 1.62 -9.88
CA ARG A 250 6.38 1.85 -9.07
C ARG A 250 6.47 3.30 -8.60
N LYS A 251 6.22 4.24 -9.52
CA LYS A 251 6.15 5.68 -9.22
C LYS A 251 5.05 5.99 -8.23
N PHE A 252 3.85 5.45 -8.44
CA PHE A 252 2.72 5.61 -7.52
C PHE A 252 3.05 5.12 -6.12
N ALA A 253 3.66 3.93 -5.99
CA ALA A 253 4.03 3.35 -4.71
C ALA A 253 4.94 4.32 -3.93
N THR A 254 6.01 4.77 -4.59
CA THR A 254 7.01 5.67 -4.00
C THR A 254 6.44 7.03 -3.63
N ASP A 255 5.74 7.69 -4.57
CA ASP A 255 5.25 9.06 -4.41
C ASP A 255 4.17 9.17 -3.32
N ASN A 256 3.39 8.10 -3.09
CA ASN A 256 2.26 8.10 -2.15
C ASN A 256 2.52 7.27 -0.89
N SER A 257 3.74 6.75 -0.70
CA SER A 257 4.06 5.85 0.43
C SER A 257 3.03 4.72 0.59
N CYS A 258 2.66 4.11 -0.54
CA CYS A 258 1.68 3.03 -0.60
C CYS A 258 2.37 1.78 -1.16
N HIS A 259 2.23 0.64 -0.51
CA HIS A 259 2.72 -0.62 -1.07
C HIS A 259 1.83 -1.05 -2.23
N VAL A 260 2.42 -1.51 -3.34
CA VAL A 260 1.67 -2.07 -4.46
C VAL A 260 2.07 -3.53 -4.65
N THR A 261 1.11 -4.43 -4.54
CA THR A 261 1.27 -5.85 -4.86
C THR A 261 0.66 -6.11 -6.24
N LEU A 262 1.52 -6.40 -7.21
CA LEU A 262 1.15 -6.57 -8.62
C LEU A 262 1.24 -8.04 -9.03
N VAL A 263 0.10 -8.65 -9.36
CA VAL A 263 0.06 -10.03 -9.86
C VAL A 263 0.29 -10.04 -11.37
N ILE A 264 1.30 -10.79 -11.82
CA ILE A 264 1.66 -10.94 -13.23
C ILE A 264 1.74 -12.43 -13.55
N HIS A 265 0.97 -12.87 -14.55
CA HIS A 265 1.08 -14.26 -15.04
C HIS A 265 2.46 -14.49 -15.69
N PRO A 266 3.04 -15.70 -15.59
CA PRO A 266 4.28 -16.03 -16.26
C PRO A 266 4.07 -16.14 -17.78
N ARG A 267 5.17 -16.15 -18.53
CA ARG A 267 5.19 -16.56 -19.94
C ARG A 267 4.74 -18.02 -20.04
N LYS A 268 4.28 -18.43 -21.23
CA LYS A 268 4.05 -19.85 -21.50
C LYS A 268 5.40 -20.56 -21.45
N GLU A 269 5.59 -21.35 -20.40
CA GLU A 269 6.74 -22.24 -20.21
C GLU A 269 6.24 -23.67 -20.10
N ASP A 270 7.14 -24.64 -20.23
CA ASP A 270 6.82 -26.04 -20.00
C ASP A 270 6.37 -26.23 -18.55
N ASP A 271 5.21 -26.88 -18.36
CA ASP A 271 4.61 -27.15 -17.04
C ASP A 271 5.53 -27.95 -16.09
N GLU A 272 6.57 -28.60 -16.61
CA GLU A 272 7.55 -29.35 -15.82
C GLU A 272 8.73 -28.50 -15.32
N ARG A 273 8.92 -27.29 -15.84
CA ARG A 273 10.02 -26.41 -15.44
C ARG A 273 9.59 -25.50 -14.28
N GLU A 274 10.48 -25.36 -13.31
CA GLU A 274 10.30 -24.38 -12.23
C GLU A 274 10.44 -22.97 -12.79
N LEU A 275 9.53 -22.08 -12.42
CA LEU A 275 9.56 -20.69 -12.86
C LEU A 275 10.78 -19.97 -12.28
N GLN A 276 11.35 -19.05 -13.04
CA GLN A 276 12.41 -18.16 -12.58
C GLN A 276 11.95 -16.71 -12.70
N THR A 277 12.75 -15.77 -12.21
CA THR A 277 12.49 -14.33 -12.38
C THR A 277 12.37 -13.94 -13.87
N ALA A 278 13.06 -14.66 -14.76
CA ALA A 278 12.96 -14.48 -16.21
C ALA A 278 11.64 -15.00 -16.81
N SER A 279 10.91 -15.85 -16.08
CA SER A 279 9.64 -16.43 -16.52
C SER A 279 8.45 -15.47 -16.39
N ILE A 280 8.63 -14.31 -15.74
CA ILE A 280 7.59 -13.28 -15.64
C ILE A 280 7.21 -12.79 -17.04
N PHE A 281 5.92 -12.76 -17.36
CA PHE A 281 5.45 -12.22 -18.64
C PHE A 281 5.73 -10.72 -18.73
N GLY A 282 6.03 -10.24 -19.94
CA GLY A 282 6.50 -8.88 -20.16
C GLY A 282 8.00 -8.80 -20.34
N SER A 283 8.56 -7.60 -20.40
CA SER A 283 10.01 -7.42 -20.40
C SER A 283 10.59 -7.69 -19.00
N ALA A 284 11.92 -7.59 -18.85
CA ALA A 284 12.58 -7.63 -17.54
C ALA A 284 12.24 -6.42 -16.64
N LYS A 285 11.55 -5.40 -17.16
CA LYS A 285 11.17 -4.18 -16.43
C LYS A 285 10.42 -4.50 -15.13
N ALA A 286 9.46 -5.44 -15.17
CA ALA A 286 8.67 -5.83 -14.00
C ALA A 286 9.56 -6.28 -12.82
N SER A 287 10.49 -7.20 -13.06
CA SER A 287 11.39 -7.70 -12.02
C SER A 287 12.50 -6.72 -11.65
N GLN A 288 12.90 -5.83 -12.55
CA GLN A 288 13.89 -4.78 -12.27
C GLN A 288 13.33 -3.66 -11.39
N GLU A 289 12.13 -3.16 -11.71
CA GLU A 289 11.47 -2.07 -10.98
C GLU A 289 10.93 -2.53 -9.62
N ALA A 290 10.50 -3.79 -9.49
CA ALA A 290 10.01 -4.33 -8.21
C ALA A 290 11.10 -4.30 -7.13
N ASP A 291 10.68 -4.06 -5.88
CA ASP A 291 11.53 -4.21 -4.70
C ASP A 291 11.57 -5.67 -4.27
N ASN A 292 10.41 -6.34 -4.32
CA ASN A 292 10.25 -7.74 -3.98
C ASN A 292 9.71 -8.53 -5.17
N VAL A 293 10.22 -9.75 -5.38
CA VAL A 293 9.67 -10.69 -6.38
C VAL A 293 9.37 -12.01 -5.68
N LEU A 294 8.10 -12.41 -5.77
CA LEU A 294 7.55 -13.61 -5.17
C LEU A 294 7.04 -14.55 -6.26
N ILE A 295 7.45 -15.81 -6.21
CA ILE A 295 7.09 -16.83 -7.18
C ILE A 295 6.38 -17.98 -6.43
N LEU A 296 5.10 -18.18 -6.72
CA LEU A 296 4.35 -19.34 -6.26
C LEU A 296 4.61 -20.51 -7.19
N GLN A 297 5.30 -21.53 -6.68
CA GLN A 297 5.66 -22.73 -7.42
C GLN A 297 4.70 -23.86 -7.06
N ASP A 298 4.31 -24.68 -8.05
CA ASP A 298 3.52 -25.90 -7.84
C ASP A 298 4.25 -27.07 -8.52
N ARG A 299 5.06 -27.79 -7.74
CA ARG A 299 5.80 -28.93 -8.26
C ARG A 299 4.93 -30.17 -8.19
N LYS A 300 4.34 -30.54 -9.34
CA LYS A 300 3.61 -31.80 -9.51
C LYS A 300 4.60 -32.97 -9.38
N LEU A 301 4.42 -33.81 -8.36
CA LEU A 301 5.18 -35.06 -8.20
C LEU A 301 4.52 -36.15 -9.04
N ARG A 302 5.31 -37.05 -9.65
CA ARG A 302 4.79 -38.23 -10.39
C ARG A 302 3.96 -39.17 -9.51
N SER A 303 4.19 -39.14 -8.19
CA SER A 303 3.49 -39.95 -7.21
C SER A 303 3.27 -39.12 -5.95
N GLY A 304 2.05 -38.61 -5.75
CA GLY A 304 1.63 -37.85 -4.57
C GLY A 304 1.09 -36.45 -4.87
N PRO A 305 0.46 -35.78 -3.88
CA PRO A 305 0.05 -34.39 -4.03
C PRO A 305 1.30 -33.52 -4.27
N GLY A 306 1.25 -32.64 -5.28
CA GLY A 306 2.35 -31.73 -5.60
C GLY A 306 2.77 -30.89 -4.39
N LYS A 307 4.06 -30.52 -4.34
CA LYS A 307 4.58 -29.64 -3.29
C LYS A 307 4.50 -28.20 -3.76
N ARG A 308 3.64 -27.42 -3.10
CA ARG A 308 3.57 -25.96 -3.28
C ARG A 308 4.55 -25.29 -2.34
N TYR A 309 5.23 -24.28 -2.83
CA TYR A 309 6.14 -23.46 -2.04
C TYR A 309 6.17 -22.04 -2.60
N LEU A 310 6.45 -21.09 -1.73
CA LEU A 310 6.72 -19.71 -2.14
C LEU A 310 8.23 -19.51 -2.22
N GLN A 311 8.67 -18.90 -3.31
CA GLN A 311 10.04 -18.49 -3.51
C GLN A 311 10.12 -16.96 -3.49
N VAL A 312 10.94 -16.42 -2.59
CA VAL A 312 11.38 -15.03 -2.63
C VAL A 312 12.60 -14.98 -3.54
N SER A 313 12.42 -14.48 -4.77
CA SER A 313 13.51 -14.42 -5.75
C SER A 313 14.21 -13.06 -5.78
N LYS A 314 13.63 -12.04 -5.16
CA LYS A 314 14.23 -10.72 -4.97
C LYS A 314 13.69 -10.06 -3.70
N ASN A 315 14.58 -9.43 -2.95
CA ASN A 315 14.28 -8.51 -1.86
C ASN A 315 15.31 -7.36 -1.89
N ARG A 316 14.89 -6.14 -2.19
CA ARG A 316 15.78 -4.97 -2.26
C ARG A 316 16.20 -4.46 -0.87
N PHE A 317 15.36 -4.66 0.15
CA PHE A 317 15.58 -4.09 1.48
C PHE A 317 16.75 -4.75 2.22
N ASP A 318 16.73 -6.08 2.32
CA ASP A 318 17.73 -6.83 3.09
C ASP A 318 18.61 -7.74 2.23
N GLY A 319 18.18 -8.06 1.00
CA GLY A 319 18.90 -8.96 0.09
C GLY A 319 18.63 -10.44 0.31
N ASP A 320 18.01 -10.83 1.44
CA ASP A 320 17.66 -12.21 1.76
C ASP A 320 16.65 -12.79 0.76
N VAL A 321 17.00 -13.95 0.19
CA VAL A 321 16.18 -14.72 -0.76
C VAL A 321 16.10 -16.18 -0.33
N GLY A 322 15.06 -16.88 -0.75
CA GLY A 322 14.90 -18.28 -0.38
C GLY A 322 13.54 -18.85 -0.72
N ILE A 323 13.28 -20.07 -0.23
CA ILE A 323 12.03 -20.80 -0.45
C ILE A 323 11.46 -21.26 0.89
N PHE A 324 10.13 -21.33 0.97
CA PHE A 324 9.45 -21.98 2.09
C PHE A 324 8.20 -22.72 1.61
N PRO A 325 7.91 -23.91 2.17
CA PRO A 325 6.78 -24.72 1.76
C PRO A 325 5.45 -24.06 2.15
N LEU A 326 4.41 -24.32 1.34
CA LEU A 326 3.04 -23.91 1.63
C LEU A 326 2.14 -25.13 1.73
N ASP A 327 1.33 -25.19 2.78
CA ASP A 327 0.33 -26.24 2.97
C ASP A 327 -1.06 -25.68 2.68
N PHE A 328 -1.68 -26.14 1.59
CA PHE A 328 -3.00 -25.68 1.21
C PHE A 328 -4.12 -26.48 1.89
N SER A 329 -4.92 -25.80 2.70
CA SER A 329 -6.14 -26.32 3.29
C SER A 329 -7.34 -26.11 2.37
N LYS A 330 -7.94 -27.20 1.91
CA LYS A 330 -9.14 -27.13 1.04
C LYS A 330 -10.38 -26.63 1.76
N THR A 331 -10.46 -26.82 3.08
CA THR A 331 -11.61 -26.41 3.90
C THR A 331 -11.62 -24.90 4.08
N SER A 332 -10.53 -24.34 4.61
CA SER A 332 -10.39 -22.91 4.90
C SER A 332 -9.90 -22.07 3.71
N LEU A 333 -9.48 -22.72 2.61
CA LEU A 333 -8.82 -22.06 1.46
C LEU A 333 -7.54 -21.28 1.84
N THR A 334 -6.86 -21.69 2.91
CA THR A 334 -5.64 -21.06 3.42
C THR A 334 -4.38 -21.82 3.04
N PHE A 335 -3.28 -21.09 2.89
CA PHE A 335 -1.90 -21.57 2.76
C PHE A 335 -1.09 -21.42 4.04
N SER A 336 -1.55 -20.60 4.99
CA SER A 336 -0.98 -20.59 6.33
C SER A 336 -1.31 -21.94 6.97
N GLY A 337 -0.30 -22.80 7.04
CA GLY A 337 -0.39 -24.04 7.79
C GLY A 337 -0.57 -23.67 9.26
N LEU A 338 -1.81 -23.41 9.69
CA LEU A 338 -2.18 -23.37 11.10
C LEU A 338 -1.61 -24.64 11.69
N THR A 339 -0.56 -24.49 12.48
CA THR A 339 0.27 -25.58 12.99
C THR A 339 -0.63 -26.73 13.37
N LYS A 340 -0.36 -27.93 12.85
CA LYS A 340 -0.91 -29.17 13.40
C LYS A 340 -0.43 -29.30 14.85
N GLY A 341 -1.09 -28.59 15.76
CA GLY A 341 -0.99 -28.79 17.18
C GLY A 341 -1.35 -30.25 17.41
N LYS A 342 -0.40 -31.01 17.96
CA LYS A 342 -0.60 -32.41 18.31
C LYS A 342 -1.75 -32.50 19.33
N ALA A 343 -2.98 -32.62 18.87
CA ALA A 343 -4.06 -33.18 19.66
C ALA A 343 -3.83 -34.70 19.78
N LYS A 344 -2.78 -35.09 20.52
CA LYS A 344 -2.75 -36.42 21.13
C LYS A 344 -3.76 -36.39 22.27
N LEU A 345 -5.03 -36.61 21.93
CA LEU A 345 -6.02 -37.09 22.88
C LEU A 345 -5.49 -38.44 23.40
N LYS A 346 -4.81 -38.41 24.55
CA LYS A 346 -4.55 -39.62 25.34
C LYS A 346 -5.92 -40.16 25.75
N LYS A 347 -6.36 -41.24 25.13
CA LYS A 347 -7.41 -42.09 25.68
C LYS A 347 -6.94 -42.57 27.04
N VAL A 348 -7.47 -41.99 28.12
CA VAL A 348 -7.32 -42.54 29.46
C VAL A 348 -8.22 -43.77 29.53
N LYS A 349 -7.58 -44.92 29.69
CA LYS A 349 -8.20 -46.22 29.89
C LYS A 349 -8.73 -46.24 31.33
N VAL A 350 -10.05 -46.39 31.48
CA VAL A 350 -10.69 -46.56 32.79
C VAL A 350 -10.46 -48.01 33.22
N GLU A 351 -9.69 -48.21 34.28
CA GLU A 351 -9.67 -49.47 35.03
C GLU A 351 -10.17 -49.16 36.45
N LYS A 352 -11.22 -49.90 36.85
CA LYS A 352 -11.82 -49.90 38.19
C LYS A 352 -10.93 -50.69 39.14
N THR A 353 -10.73 -50.19 40.36
CA THR A 353 -10.62 -51.04 41.56
C THR A 353 -10.94 -50.24 42.83
N GLU A 354 -11.77 -50.85 43.68
CA GLU A 354 -12.14 -50.53 45.07
C GLU A 354 -10.86 -50.63 45.97
N GLU A 355 -10.70 -50.14 47.20
CA GLU A 355 -11.54 -49.63 48.29
C GLU A 355 -10.60 -49.04 49.40
N LEU A 356 -11.19 -48.32 50.37
CA LEU A 356 -10.79 -48.06 51.77
C LEU A 356 -9.87 -46.85 52.15
N ALA A 357 -10.45 -45.99 53.00
CA ALA A 357 -9.87 -44.85 53.73
C ALA A 357 -9.07 -45.31 54.99
N PRO A 358 -8.33 -44.44 55.72
CA PRO A 358 -8.95 -43.43 56.59
C PRO A 358 -8.15 -42.12 56.89
N GLU A 359 -8.89 -41.19 57.53
CA GLU A 359 -8.52 -40.18 58.54
C GLU A 359 -7.96 -38.76 58.19
N GLU A 360 -8.73 -37.78 58.69
CA GLU A 360 -8.54 -36.33 58.89
C GLU A 360 -7.52 -36.02 60.05
N PRO A 361 -7.11 -34.75 60.38
CA PRO A 361 -7.90 -33.50 60.29
C PRO A 361 -7.16 -32.20 59.89
N ALA A 362 -7.96 -31.16 59.66
CA ALA A 362 -7.60 -29.76 59.39
C ALA A 362 -7.10 -28.97 60.63
N PRO A 363 -6.58 -27.75 60.41
CA PRO A 363 -7.06 -26.64 61.23
C PRO A 363 -7.37 -25.33 60.48
N LYS A 364 -8.28 -24.56 61.11
CA LYS A 364 -8.89 -23.27 60.75
C LYS A 364 -8.03 -22.07 61.18
N ALA A 365 -8.29 -20.90 60.57
CA ALA A 365 -8.38 -19.52 61.13
C ALA A 365 -7.87 -18.48 60.10
N ALA A 366 -8.33 -17.22 60.00
CA ALA A 366 -9.46 -16.45 60.51
C ALA A 366 -9.51 -15.15 59.68
N VAL A 367 -10.70 -14.55 59.54
CA VAL A 367 -10.97 -13.25 58.88
C VAL A 367 -11.04 -12.14 59.95
N PRO A 368 -10.73 -10.88 59.61
CA PRO A 368 -11.50 -9.75 60.15
C PRO A 368 -12.12 -8.84 59.06
N LYS A 369 -13.37 -8.42 59.34
CA LYS A 369 -14.19 -7.38 58.67
C LYS A 369 -13.67 -5.98 59.06
N GLU A 370 -13.80 -4.90 58.28
CA GLU A 370 -14.98 -4.03 58.03
C GLU A 370 -14.49 -2.73 57.30
N PRO A 371 -15.31 -1.70 56.95
CA PRO A 371 -16.49 -1.62 56.08
C PRO A 371 -16.27 -0.69 54.84
N ALA A 372 -17.23 -0.75 53.90
CA ALA A 372 -17.29 0.08 52.68
C ALA A 372 -17.95 1.46 52.90
N PRO A 373 -17.62 2.50 52.10
CA PRO A 373 -18.48 3.66 51.93
C PRO A 373 -19.36 3.54 50.67
N LYS A 374 -20.65 3.84 50.84
CA LYS A 374 -21.64 4.06 49.78
C LYS A 374 -21.46 5.45 49.19
N ALA A 375 -21.46 5.58 47.85
CA ALA A 375 -21.71 6.86 47.18
C ALA A 375 -22.62 6.63 45.96
N ALA A 376 -23.57 7.57 45.83
CA ALA A 376 -24.79 7.46 45.04
C ALA A 376 -24.57 7.75 43.54
N VAL A 377 -25.39 7.09 42.72
CA VAL A 377 -25.52 7.30 41.28
C VAL A 377 -26.54 8.43 41.03
N PRO A 378 -26.21 9.51 40.29
CA PRO A 378 -27.21 10.40 39.74
C PRO A 378 -27.74 9.85 38.41
N LYS A 379 -29.07 9.71 38.32
CA LYS A 379 -29.79 9.53 37.05
C LYS A 379 -29.95 10.89 36.38
N GLU A 380 -29.53 11.01 35.13
CA GLU A 380 -29.86 12.16 34.27
C GLU A 380 -30.67 11.67 33.05
N PRO A 381 -31.75 12.37 32.64
CA PRO A 381 -32.69 11.89 31.63
C PRO A 381 -32.23 12.19 30.20
N ALA A 382 -32.48 11.26 29.29
CA ALA A 382 -32.21 11.36 27.86
C ALA A 382 -32.96 12.53 27.19
N PRO A 383 -32.33 13.33 26.31
CA PRO A 383 -33.05 14.26 25.46
C PRO A 383 -33.58 13.55 24.20
N LYS A 384 -34.90 13.61 24.01
CA LYS A 384 -35.57 13.33 22.73
C LYS A 384 -35.24 14.46 21.76
N ALA A 385 -34.54 14.16 20.66
CA ALA A 385 -34.42 15.06 19.52
C ALA A 385 -35.15 14.48 18.31
N ALA A 386 -36.07 15.27 17.77
CA ALA A 386 -36.92 14.96 16.64
C ALA A 386 -36.14 14.95 15.32
N VAL A 387 -36.49 14.01 14.45
CA VAL A 387 -36.02 13.89 13.06
C VAL A 387 -36.63 14.99 12.19
N PRO A 388 -35.85 15.82 11.48
CA PRO A 388 -36.37 16.62 10.38
C PRO A 388 -36.37 15.78 9.09
N LYS A 389 -37.56 15.54 8.52
CA LYS A 389 -37.73 15.06 7.14
C LYS A 389 -37.18 16.10 6.17
N ALA A 390 -36.10 15.80 5.47
CA ALA A 390 -35.64 16.58 4.32
C ALA A 390 -36.20 15.98 3.02
N THR A 391 -37.07 16.74 2.37
CA THR A 391 -37.62 16.51 1.03
C THR A 391 -36.56 16.73 -0.05
N ALA A 392 -36.43 15.78 -0.98
CA ALA A 392 -35.58 15.84 -2.15
C ALA A 392 -36.02 16.94 -3.15
N PRO A 393 -35.11 17.75 -3.70
CA PRO A 393 -35.41 18.57 -4.88
C PRO A 393 -35.21 17.76 -6.16
N LYS A 394 -36.28 17.62 -6.94
CA LYS A 394 -36.23 17.16 -8.34
C LYS A 394 -35.48 18.20 -9.20
N ALA A 395 -34.29 17.87 -9.68
CA ALA A 395 -33.62 18.64 -10.73
C ALA A 395 -33.99 18.06 -12.12
N LYS A 396 -34.56 18.92 -12.97
CA LYS A 396 -34.92 18.64 -14.37
C LYS A 396 -33.67 18.53 -15.24
N ALA A 397 -33.64 17.54 -16.14
CA ALA A 397 -32.67 17.44 -17.23
C ALA A 397 -32.83 18.62 -18.23
N PRO A 398 -31.73 19.24 -18.69
CA PRO A 398 -31.77 20.11 -19.87
C PRO A 398 -31.69 19.28 -21.16
N LYS A 399 -32.64 19.52 -22.06
CA LYS A 399 -32.61 19.05 -23.46
C LYS A 399 -31.59 19.85 -24.28
N VAL A 400 -30.99 19.11 -25.21
CA VAL A 400 -30.04 19.46 -26.28
C VAL A 400 -30.39 20.75 -27.05
N ILE A 401 -29.37 21.57 -27.34
CA ILE A 401 -29.36 22.49 -28.49
C ILE A 401 -28.01 22.32 -29.21
N ALA A 402 -28.06 21.83 -30.45
CA ALA A 402 -26.96 21.81 -31.40
C ALA A 402 -26.88 23.16 -32.15
N PRO A 403 -25.69 23.72 -32.44
CA PRO A 403 -25.58 24.79 -33.41
C PRO A 403 -25.47 24.21 -34.83
N LYS A 404 -26.43 24.60 -35.67
CA LYS A 404 -26.38 24.49 -37.13
C LYS A 404 -25.25 25.35 -37.68
N GLY A 405 -24.63 24.86 -38.76
CA GLY A 405 -23.54 25.52 -39.45
C GLY A 405 -23.90 26.86 -40.11
N SER A 406 -22.86 27.67 -40.27
CA SER A 406 -22.81 28.79 -41.21
C SER A 406 -21.60 28.55 -42.12
N GLY A 407 -21.86 28.35 -43.40
CA GLY A 407 -20.83 28.29 -44.43
C GLY A 407 -20.44 29.67 -44.96
N PHE A 408 -19.35 29.63 -45.72
CA PHE A 408 -18.84 30.61 -46.69
C PHE A 408 -18.13 31.87 -46.18
N SER A 409 -16.81 31.89 -46.39
CA SER A 409 -16.21 32.74 -47.43
C SER A 409 -14.81 32.25 -47.80
N LYS A 410 -14.64 31.91 -49.08
CA LYS A 410 -13.36 31.65 -49.75
C LYS A 410 -12.66 32.98 -50.02
N GLU A 411 -11.36 33.06 -49.82
CA GLU A 411 -10.50 34.07 -50.45
C GLU A 411 -9.39 33.40 -51.29
N PRO A 412 -8.93 34.05 -52.38
CA PRO A 412 -8.27 33.38 -53.48
C PRO A 412 -6.74 33.42 -53.41
N VAL A 413 -6.13 32.40 -54.01
CA VAL A 413 -4.70 32.30 -54.34
C VAL A 413 -4.39 33.17 -55.57
N PRO A 414 -3.33 34.00 -55.57
CA PRO A 414 -2.85 34.62 -56.79
C PRO A 414 -1.86 33.68 -57.52
N LYS A 415 -2.14 33.41 -58.80
CA LYS A 415 -1.17 32.89 -59.78
C LYS A 415 -0.69 34.04 -60.66
N GLY A 416 0.62 34.07 -60.86
CA GLY A 416 1.34 34.70 -61.97
C GLY A 416 2.85 34.49 -61.72
N SER A 417 3.77 34.25 -62.64
CA SER A 417 3.80 33.88 -64.07
C SER A 417 5.29 34.04 -64.49
N GLY A 418 5.81 33.23 -65.43
CA GLY A 418 7.07 33.52 -66.17
C GLY A 418 8.23 32.58 -65.81
N SER A 419 8.51 31.54 -66.61
CA SER A 419 9.52 31.48 -67.71
C SER A 419 10.95 31.21 -67.20
N SER A 420 11.86 30.42 -67.79
CA SER A 420 11.89 29.41 -68.85
C SER A 420 13.38 29.02 -69.03
N LYS A 421 13.66 27.73 -69.28
CA LYS A 421 14.80 27.15 -70.05
C LYS A 421 16.24 27.18 -69.49
N ASP A 422 16.73 25.95 -69.32
CA ASP A 422 18.05 25.31 -69.61
C ASP A 422 19.05 26.07 -70.52
N PRO A 423 20.34 25.69 -70.52
CA PRO A 423 20.82 24.40 -71.03
C PRO A 423 21.35 23.41 -69.99
#